data_AF-A0A3N5RUM4-F1
#
_entry.id   AF-A0A3N5RUM4-F1
#
_cell.length_a   1.000
_cell.length_b   1.000
_cell.length_c   1.000
_cell.angle_alpha   90.00
_cell.angle_beta   90.00
_cell.angle_gamma   90.00
#
_symmetry.space_group_name_H-M   'P 1'
#
loop_
_entity.id
_entity.type
_entity.pdbx_description
1 polymer ?
#
loop_
_entity_poly.entity_id
_entity_poly.type
_entity_poly.pdbx_seq_one_letter_code
_entity_poly.pdbx_strand_id
1 'polypeptide(L)'
;MTNPPLLQLALDYISLPPALVMASLVAPEVDIIEIGTPLCKAAGLEAIRAVRELCPDKLILADFKTPDVGGLEATIAFDAGADMVTVIGGAALATVEQAYEVARKRGKQMLMELTGVRDILARAAEWRQIGVERLVYHREWDAQSAGREWSEADKVIIRQLINMGYKLTVTGGLNMELLPFFADLPISILICGRGIREAPDPRAAARAMRLAIAEIWSGSSSNNFQANQKSIPVDLAAKAIRWGVSEMGLSLTVNGNNCPGCNSPARLCQSSRTEVRLPAGIERQKFITELIGNTGAGQSQAVGLDSPGSFYIDVGVLPQINQDSVLGLLSATSVALQKVGHAANLNAALTAAKNILTE
;
A
#
# COMPACT_ATOMS: atom_id res chain seq x y z
N MET A 1 10.32 7.05 -18.54
CA MET A 1 9.78 6.20 -17.47
C MET A 1 10.22 6.81 -16.16
N THR A 2 9.29 7.19 -15.29
CA THR A 2 9.59 7.69 -13.95
C THR A 2 10.01 6.50 -13.08
N ASN A 3 11.10 6.62 -12.33
CA ASN A 3 11.44 5.61 -11.33
C ASN A 3 10.32 5.55 -10.27
N PRO A 4 10.01 4.36 -9.72
CA PRO A 4 9.05 4.26 -8.64
C PRO A 4 9.49 5.13 -7.43
N PRO A 5 8.54 5.73 -6.70
CA PRO A 5 8.84 6.46 -5.47
C PRO A 5 9.61 5.58 -4.49
N LEU A 6 10.53 6.18 -3.73
CA LEU A 6 11.16 5.50 -2.60
C LEU A 6 10.18 5.39 -1.43
N LEU A 7 10.25 4.30 -0.69
CA LEU A 7 9.48 4.13 0.55
C LEU A 7 10.29 4.59 1.76
N GLN A 8 9.74 5.54 2.52
CA GLN A 8 10.32 6.08 3.75
C GLN A 8 9.49 5.70 4.98
N LEU A 9 10.16 5.23 6.04
CA LEU A 9 9.55 5.00 7.35
C LEU A 9 9.84 6.18 8.28
N ALA A 10 8.80 6.86 8.77
CA ALA A 10 8.93 7.89 9.80
C ALA A 10 8.92 7.29 11.21
N LEU A 11 9.99 7.44 11.99
CA LEU A 11 10.09 6.98 13.38
C LEU A 11 9.66 8.07 14.38
N ASP A 12 8.37 8.37 14.44
CA ASP A 12 7.79 9.34 15.40
C ASP A 12 7.61 8.75 16.80
N TYR A 13 8.73 8.36 17.42
CA TYR A 13 8.77 7.87 18.80
C TYR A 13 9.26 8.96 19.74
N ILE A 14 8.91 8.85 21.02
CA ILE A 14 9.47 9.70 22.10
C ILE A 14 10.52 8.96 22.94
N SER A 15 10.92 7.76 22.51
CA SER A 15 11.90 6.91 23.20
C SER A 15 12.74 6.16 22.17
N LEU A 16 14.06 6.14 22.36
CA LEU A 16 15.00 5.56 21.40
C LEU A 16 14.91 4.02 21.27
N PRO A 17 14.87 3.22 22.35
CA PRO A 17 14.82 1.77 22.24
C PRO A 17 13.69 1.21 21.34
N PRO A 18 12.40 1.59 21.51
CA PRO A 18 11.35 1.09 20.61
C PRO A 18 11.52 1.58 19.16
N ALA A 19 12.10 2.77 18.95
CA ALA A 19 12.40 3.26 17.61
C ALA A 19 13.45 2.39 16.91
N LEU A 20 14.51 1.98 17.62
CA LEU A 20 15.56 1.10 17.08
C LEU A 20 15.04 -0.30 16.76
N VAL A 21 14.18 -0.87 17.61
CA VAL A 21 13.52 -2.16 17.34
C VAL A 21 12.71 -2.08 16.04
N MET A 22 11.91 -1.02 15.88
CA MET A 22 11.12 -0.80 14.67
C MET A 22 12.01 -0.59 13.43
N ALA A 23 13.07 0.21 13.55
CA ALA A 23 14.03 0.45 12.49
C ALA A 23 14.65 -0.87 12.00
N SER A 24 15.16 -1.70 12.91
CA SER A 24 15.77 -3.01 12.59
C SER A 24 14.78 -3.94 11.87
N LEU A 25 13.53 -3.99 12.36
CA LEU A 25 12.50 -4.87 11.82
C LEU A 25 12.12 -4.52 10.38
N VAL A 26 11.98 -3.23 10.07
CA VAL A 26 11.41 -2.74 8.81
C VAL A 26 12.49 -2.36 7.79
N ALA A 27 13.74 -2.11 8.21
CA ALA A 27 14.84 -1.71 7.34
C ALA A 27 14.93 -2.52 6.04
N PRO A 28 14.80 -3.87 6.02
CA PRO A 28 14.89 -4.64 4.76
C PRO A 28 13.88 -4.22 3.69
N GLU A 29 12.74 -3.64 4.07
CA GLU A 29 11.61 -3.38 3.18
C GLU A 29 11.50 -1.89 2.77
N VAL A 30 12.21 -0.98 3.43
CA VAL A 30 12.16 0.47 3.16
C VAL A 30 13.49 1.00 2.63
N ASP A 31 13.45 2.10 1.91
CA ASP A 31 14.64 2.73 1.32
C ASP A 31 15.23 3.80 2.24
N ILE A 32 14.37 4.50 3.00
CA ILE A 32 14.75 5.61 3.88
C ILE A 32 14.20 5.38 5.29
N ILE A 33 15.03 5.65 6.30
CA ILE A 33 14.61 5.72 7.70
C ILE A 33 14.66 7.18 8.15
N GLU A 34 13.52 7.72 8.55
CA GLU A 34 13.41 9.07 9.07
C GLU A 34 13.41 9.05 10.60
N ILE A 35 14.31 9.83 11.19
CA ILE A 35 14.26 10.20 12.60
C ILE A 35 13.25 11.35 12.68
N GLY A 36 12.00 11.00 13.00
CA GLY A 36 10.90 11.96 13.01
C GLY A 36 11.09 13.06 14.05
N THR A 37 10.45 14.21 13.85
CA THR A 37 10.57 15.37 14.76
C THR A 37 10.45 15.01 16.26
N PRO A 38 9.50 14.15 16.71
CA PRO A 38 9.40 13.78 18.13
C PRO A 38 10.63 13.04 18.64
N LEU A 39 11.23 12.16 17.82
CA LEU A 39 12.41 11.39 18.20
C LEU A 39 13.67 12.26 18.21
N CYS A 40 13.81 13.17 17.25
CA CYS A 40 14.86 14.18 17.27
C CYS A 40 14.80 15.01 18.56
N LYS A 41 13.59 15.41 18.99
CA LYS A 41 13.41 16.18 20.23
C LYS A 41 13.67 15.35 21.50
N ALA A 42 13.32 14.07 21.49
CA ALA A 42 13.45 13.21 22.67
C ALA A 42 14.87 12.65 22.87
N ALA A 43 15.58 12.32 21.79
CA ALA A 43 16.85 11.60 21.82
C ALA A 43 18.00 12.33 21.11
N GLY A 44 17.73 13.46 20.46
CA GLY A 44 18.74 14.30 19.81
C GLY A 44 19.52 13.57 18.71
N LEU A 45 20.79 13.94 18.56
CA LEU A 45 21.70 13.37 17.56
C LEU A 45 21.99 11.89 17.78
N GLU A 46 21.78 11.37 19.00
CA GLU A 46 22.05 9.97 19.31
C GLU A 46 21.10 9.03 18.56
N ALA A 47 19.87 9.46 18.30
CA ALA A 47 18.96 8.68 17.46
C ALA A 47 19.49 8.50 16.03
N ILE A 48 20.12 9.53 15.46
CA ILE A 48 20.70 9.48 14.11
C ILE A 48 21.89 8.51 14.10
N ARG A 49 22.80 8.63 15.09
CA ARG A 49 23.98 7.77 15.19
C ARG A 49 23.61 6.30 15.36
N ALA A 50 22.70 6.01 16.28
CA ALA A 50 22.25 4.65 16.55
C ALA A 50 21.56 4.02 15.35
N VAL A 51 20.73 4.76 14.60
CA VAL A 51 20.12 4.25 13.37
C VAL A 51 21.16 4.07 12.26
N ARG A 52 22.16 4.95 12.12
CA ARG A 52 23.26 4.76 11.17
C ARG A 52 24.06 3.49 11.46
N GLU A 53 24.38 3.24 12.72
CA GLU A 53 25.10 2.02 13.12
C GLU A 53 24.26 0.75 12.84
N LEU A 54 22.96 0.80 13.15
CA LEU A 54 22.04 -0.30 12.97
C LEU A 54 21.68 -0.59 11.50
N CYS A 55 21.62 0.46 10.68
CA CYS A 55 21.14 0.41 9.29
C CYS A 55 22.12 1.15 8.34
N PRO A 56 23.37 0.66 8.20
CA PRO A 56 24.44 1.38 7.50
C PRO A 56 24.15 1.62 6.02
N ASP A 57 23.39 0.74 5.37
CA ASP A 57 23.07 0.82 3.94
C ASP A 57 21.81 1.64 3.62
N LYS A 58 21.13 2.20 4.63
CA LYS A 58 19.91 2.98 4.45
C LYS A 58 20.20 4.46 4.33
N LEU A 59 19.35 5.14 3.57
CA LEU A 59 19.29 6.59 3.60
C LEU A 59 18.64 7.02 4.93
N ILE A 60 19.22 8.03 5.58
CA ILE A 60 18.71 8.55 6.84
C ILE A 60 18.27 10.00 6.67
N LEU A 61 17.02 10.29 7.03
CA LEU A 61 16.49 11.64 7.10
C LEU A 61 16.40 12.07 8.56
N ALA A 62 16.99 13.21 8.90
CA ALA A 62 16.78 13.87 10.19
C ALA A 62 15.69 14.95 10.03
N ASP A 63 14.51 14.69 10.58
CA ASP A 63 13.36 15.57 10.46
C ASP A 63 13.38 16.66 11.54
N PHE A 64 14.38 17.54 11.46
CA PHE A 64 14.55 18.62 12.44
C PHE A 64 13.49 19.71 12.32
N LYS A 65 12.90 19.88 11.12
CA LYS A 65 12.05 21.04 10.80
C LYS A 65 12.75 22.35 11.20
N THR A 66 14.03 22.45 10.83
CA THR A 66 14.95 23.51 11.25
C THR A 66 14.34 24.90 11.03
N PRO A 67 14.10 25.69 12.09
CA PRO A 67 13.52 27.03 11.98
C PRO A 67 14.58 28.14 11.83
N ASP A 68 15.78 27.93 12.38
CA ASP A 68 16.90 28.87 12.39
C ASP A 68 18.25 28.11 12.41
N VAL A 69 19.37 28.82 12.30
CA VAL A 69 20.75 28.27 12.34
C VAL A 69 20.98 27.11 11.36
N GLY A 70 20.42 27.24 10.14
CA GLY A 70 20.29 26.17 9.16
C GLY A 70 21.59 25.46 8.80
N GLY A 71 22.69 26.21 8.66
CA GLY A 71 24.00 25.63 8.38
C GLY A 71 24.54 24.77 9.54
N LEU A 72 24.30 25.19 10.78
CA LEU A 72 24.72 24.46 11.98
C LEU A 72 23.91 23.17 12.15
N GLU A 73 22.57 23.27 12.08
CA GLU A 73 21.69 22.11 12.23
C GLU A 73 21.91 21.06 11.14
N ALA A 74 22.08 21.49 9.88
CA ALA A 74 22.46 20.59 8.79
C ALA A 74 23.82 19.92 9.06
N THR A 75 24.82 20.69 9.51
CA THR A 75 26.15 20.18 9.84
C THR A 75 26.10 19.08 10.89
N ILE A 76 25.46 19.33 12.03
CA ILE A 76 25.42 18.35 13.13
C ILE A 76 24.62 17.09 12.76
N ALA A 77 23.58 17.21 11.94
CA ALA A 77 22.81 16.05 11.46
C ALA A 77 23.65 15.18 10.53
N PHE A 78 24.36 15.80 9.57
CA PHE A 78 25.22 15.07 8.64
C PHE A 78 26.44 14.47 9.35
N ASP A 79 27.04 15.16 10.32
CA ASP A 79 28.12 14.63 11.15
C ASP A 79 27.66 13.43 12.00
N ALA A 80 26.39 13.41 12.42
CA ALA A 80 25.78 12.28 13.12
C ALA A 80 25.42 11.11 12.19
N GLY A 81 25.53 11.27 10.87
CA GLY A 81 25.32 10.21 9.88
C GLY A 81 24.04 10.32 9.06
N ALA A 82 23.30 11.43 9.13
CA ALA A 82 22.16 11.67 8.25
C ALA A 82 22.60 11.88 6.78
N ASP A 83 21.72 11.53 5.85
CA ASP A 83 21.86 11.83 4.42
C ASP A 83 21.01 13.02 3.98
N MET A 84 19.94 13.29 4.75
CA MET A 84 18.93 14.27 4.42
C MET A 84 18.48 15.02 5.68
N VAL A 85 18.12 16.29 5.54
CA VAL A 85 17.57 17.13 6.63
C VAL A 85 16.35 17.90 6.15
N THR A 86 15.42 18.21 7.07
CA THR A 86 14.26 19.06 6.78
C THR A 86 14.41 20.46 7.36
N VAL A 87 14.01 21.48 6.59
CA VAL A 87 13.91 22.89 7.00
C VAL A 87 12.45 23.29 6.91
N ILE A 88 11.88 23.89 7.96
CA ILE A 88 10.45 24.25 7.96
C ILE A 88 10.18 25.45 7.05
N GLY A 89 9.06 25.45 6.33
CA GLY A 89 8.73 26.53 5.38
C GLY A 89 8.54 27.92 6.00
N GLY A 90 8.40 27.99 7.33
CA GLY A 90 8.40 29.23 8.10
C GLY A 90 9.78 29.82 8.39
N ALA A 91 10.88 29.12 8.07
CA ALA A 91 12.23 29.61 8.27
C ALA A 91 12.55 30.83 7.37
N ALA A 92 13.45 31.69 7.84
CA ALA A 92 13.98 32.80 7.04
C ALA A 92 14.74 32.27 5.81
N LEU A 93 14.73 32.99 4.69
CA LEU A 93 15.40 32.55 3.46
C LEU A 93 16.90 32.31 3.67
N ALA A 94 17.57 33.16 4.45
CA ALA A 94 18.98 32.98 4.81
C ALA A 94 19.26 31.67 5.57
N THR A 95 18.32 31.19 6.37
CA THR A 95 18.41 29.89 7.06
C THR A 95 18.32 28.74 6.05
N VAL A 96 17.39 28.83 5.09
CA VAL A 96 17.24 27.86 4.01
C VAL A 96 18.50 27.81 3.14
N GLU A 97 19.03 28.96 2.74
CA GLU A 97 20.27 29.05 1.94
C GLU A 97 21.45 28.41 2.66
N GLN A 98 21.64 28.70 3.95
CA GLN A 98 22.73 28.10 4.73
C GLN A 98 22.62 26.57 4.84
N ALA A 99 21.42 26.05 5.13
CA ALA A 99 21.20 24.60 5.18
C ALA A 99 21.43 23.95 3.81
N TYR A 100 20.89 24.55 2.75
CA TYR A 100 21.05 24.08 1.37
C TYR A 100 22.51 24.06 0.92
N GLU A 101 23.27 25.12 1.23
CA GLU A 101 24.69 25.22 0.92
C GLU A 101 25.52 24.13 1.61
N VAL A 102 25.25 23.84 2.89
CA VAL A 102 25.91 22.75 3.62
C VAL A 102 25.57 21.39 3.00
N ALA A 103 24.29 21.14 2.71
CA ALA A 103 23.85 19.90 2.08
C ALA A 103 24.56 19.70 0.72
N ARG A 104 24.54 20.71 -0.14
CA ARG A 104 25.18 20.68 -1.47
C ARG A 104 26.68 20.40 -1.38
N LYS A 105 27.42 21.12 -0.53
CA LYS A 105 28.87 20.95 -0.35
C LYS A 105 29.25 19.54 0.13
N ARG A 106 28.35 18.88 0.87
CA ARG A 106 28.56 17.53 1.41
C ARG A 106 27.97 16.42 0.53
N GLY A 107 27.38 16.75 -0.63
CA GLY A 107 26.68 15.77 -1.46
C GLY A 107 25.45 15.14 -0.78
N LYS A 108 24.87 15.86 0.18
CA LYS A 108 23.67 15.48 0.94
C LYS A 108 22.46 16.28 0.46
N GLN A 109 21.27 16.01 1.00
CA GLN A 109 20.04 16.66 0.54
C GLN A 109 19.37 17.47 1.65
N MET A 110 18.77 18.59 1.27
CA MET A 110 17.88 19.39 2.11
C MET A 110 16.49 19.35 1.50
N LEU A 111 15.47 19.14 2.32
CA LEU A 111 14.07 19.15 1.92
C LEU A 111 13.34 20.28 2.65
N MET A 112 12.53 21.06 1.93
CA MET A 112 11.64 22.03 2.59
C MET A 112 10.36 21.33 3.06
N GLU A 113 10.05 21.46 4.34
CA GLU A 113 8.83 20.94 4.94
C GLU A 113 7.71 21.98 4.85
N LEU A 114 6.58 21.60 4.23
CA LEU A 114 5.49 22.53 3.90
C LEU A 114 4.43 22.66 5.00
N THR A 115 4.54 21.91 6.10
CA THR A 115 3.63 22.03 7.25
C THR A 115 3.49 23.50 7.71
N GLY A 116 2.26 23.99 7.83
CA GLY A 116 1.94 25.35 8.27
C GLY A 116 2.14 26.46 7.21
N VAL A 117 2.55 26.12 5.99
CA VAL A 117 2.75 27.11 4.91
C VAL A 117 1.42 27.46 4.26
N ARG A 118 1.03 28.74 4.32
CA ARG A 118 -0.23 29.23 3.76
C ARG A 118 -0.19 29.38 2.23
N ASP A 119 0.78 30.15 1.72
CA ASP A 119 0.95 30.38 0.28
C ASP A 119 2.10 29.52 -0.27
N ILE A 120 1.81 28.23 -0.44
CA ILE A 120 2.82 27.23 -0.84
C ILE A 120 3.48 27.60 -2.17
N LEU A 121 2.72 28.08 -3.16
CA LEU A 121 3.24 28.33 -4.51
C LEU A 121 4.14 29.58 -4.54
N ALA A 122 3.77 30.65 -3.85
CA ALA A 122 4.61 31.84 -3.77
C ALA A 122 5.94 31.52 -3.07
N ARG A 123 5.90 30.80 -1.93
CA ARG A 123 7.10 30.40 -1.19
C ARG A 123 7.97 29.43 -1.98
N ALA A 124 7.36 28.49 -2.70
CA ALA A 124 8.08 27.60 -3.61
C ALA A 124 8.78 28.39 -4.72
N ALA A 125 8.21 29.47 -5.24
CA ALA A 125 8.90 30.29 -6.25
C ALA A 125 10.18 30.92 -5.68
N GLU A 126 10.14 31.43 -4.44
CA GLU A 126 11.33 31.96 -3.74
C GLU A 126 12.41 30.88 -3.54
N TRP A 127 12.03 29.71 -3.01
CA TRP A 127 12.98 28.63 -2.76
C TRP A 127 13.59 28.07 -4.05
N ARG A 128 12.86 28.12 -5.17
CA ARG A 128 13.37 27.63 -6.46
C ARG A 128 14.49 28.52 -6.97
N GLN A 129 14.41 29.84 -6.75
CA GLN A 129 15.44 30.80 -7.18
C GLN A 129 16.80 30.54 -6.51
N ILE A 130 16.80 30.09 -5.25
CA ILE A 130 18.02 29.75 -4.51
C ILE A 130 18.48 28.29 -4.74
N GLY A 131 17.78 27.55 -5.60
CA GLY A 131 18.19 26.21 -6.05
C GLY A 131 17.62 25.04 -5.26
N VAL A 132 16.70 25.25 -4.31
CA VAL A 132 16.04 24.13 -3.62
C VAL A 132 15.38 23.20 -4.65
N GLU A 133 15.57 21.89 -4.46
CA GLU A 133 15.07 20.86 -5.38
C GLU A 133 13.96 19.96 -4.80
N ARG A 134 13.80 19.92 -3.48
CA ARG A 134 12.94 18.94 -2.80
C ARG A 134 11.99 19.60 -1.81
N LEU A 135 10.74 19.16 -1.84
CA LEU A 135 9.70 19.58 -0.92
C LEU A 135 9.05 18.35 -0.28
N VAL A 136 8.61 18.48 0.97
CA VAL A 136 7.74 17.54 1.66
C VAL A 136 6.35 18.15 1.77
N TYR A 137 5.40 17.61 1.02
CA TYR A 137 4.00 17.98 1.10
C TYR A 137 3.30 17.11 2.13
N HIS A 138 3.02 17.70 3.28
CA HIS A 138 2.40 17.03 4.41
C HIS A 138 0.91 17.37 4.52
N ARG A 139 0.05 16.36 4.53
CA ARG A 139 -1.30 16.52 5.09
C ARG A 139 -1.19 16.53 6.60
N GLU A 140 -1.23 17.72 7.17
CA GLU A 140 -1.02 17.98 8.61
C GLU A 140 -1.77 17.01 9.52
N TRP A 141 -1.08 16.53 10.56
CA TRP A 141 -1.60 15.58 11.52
C TRP A 141 -2.83 16.09 12.28
N ASP A 142 -2.78 17.35 12.74
CA ASP A 142 -3.87 17.95 13.51
C ASP A 142 -5.10 18.19 12.62
N ALA A 143 -4.87 18.56 11.35
CA ALA A 143 -5.93 18.66 10.36
C ALA A 143 -6.54 17.28 10.02
N GLN A 144 -5.73 16.21 9.99
CA GLN A 144 -6.24 14.84 9.83
C GLN A 144 -7.09 14.43 11.03
N SER A 145 -6.67 14.76 12.26
CA SER A 145 -7.43 14.50 13.47
C SER A 145 -8.75 15.30 13.51
N ALA A 146 -8.81 16.41 12.77
CA ALA A 146 -10.02 17.20 12.53
C ALA A 146 -10.84 16.76 11.28
N GLY A 147 -10.52 15.62 10.66
CA GLY A 147 -11.30 15.04 9.57
C GLY A 147 -10.92 15.50 8.15
N ARG A 148 -9.77 16.15 7.95
CA ARG A 148 -9.28 16.51 6.61
C ARG A 148 -8.79 15.28 5.84
N GLU A 149 -9.36 15.03 4.68
CA GLU A 149 -8.91 13.99 3.74
C GLU A 149 -8.01 14.54 2.63
N TRP A 150 -7.36 13.64 1.89
CA TRP A 150 -6.67 14.02 0.65
C TRP A 150 -7.70 14.37 -0.42
N SER A 151 -7.45 15.44 -1.17
CA SER A 151 -8.40 15.96 -2.15
C SER A 151 -7.74 16.30 -3.48
N GLU A 152 -8.52 16.39 -4.55
CA GLU A 152 -8.00 16.83 -5.86
C GLU A 152 -7.35 18.22 -5.80
N ALA A 153 -7.75 19.08 -4.85
CA ALA A 153 -7.07 20.37 -4.62
C ALA A 153 -5.61 20.19 -4.20
N ASP A 154 -5.29 19.18 -3.37
CA ASP A 154 -3.92 18.85 -3.02
C ASP A 154 -3.11 18.42 -4.25
N LYS A 155 -3.70 17.57 -5.10
CA LYS A 155 -3.05 17.12 -6.34
C LYS A 155 -2.77 18.27 -7.29
N VAL A 156 -3.67 19.25 -7.40
CA VAL A 156 -3.44 20.44 -8.22
C VAL A 156 -2.18 21.18 -7.74
N ILE A 157 -2.05 21.41 -6.44
CA ILE A 157 -0.88 22.07 -5.86
C ILE A 157 0.38 21.23 -6.07
N ILE A 158 0.33 19.93 -5.77
CA ILE A 158 1.45 19.00 -5.97
C ILE A 158 1.91 19.00 -7.44
N ARG A 159 0.98 18.96 -8.40
CA ARG A 159 1.28 19.00 -9.83
C ARG A 159 1.93 20.33 -10.24
N GLN A 160 1.46 21.45 -9.68
CA GLN A 160 2.09 22.76 -9.90
C GLN A 160 3.52 22.80 -9.36
N LEU A 161 3.77 22.29 -8.16
CA LEU A 161 5.12 22.21 -7.59
C LEU A 161 6.05 21.32 -8.43
N ILE A 162 5.56 20.18 -8.90
CA ILE A 162 6.30 19.31 -9.83
C ILE A 162 6.63 20.05 -11.13
N ASN A 163 5.68 20.79 -11.70
CA ASN A 163 5.90 21.60 -12.90
C ASN A 163 6.91 22.74 -12.69
N MET A 164 7.09 23.21 -11.45
CA MET A 164 8.17 24.14 -11.08
C MET A 164 9.55 23.47 -10.99
N GLY A 165 9.60 22.14 -11.17
CA GLY A 165 10.81 21.33 -11.18
C GLY A 165 11.18 20.71 -9.83
N TYR A 166 10.26 20.70 -8.86
CA TYR A 166 10.50 20.07 -7.57
C TYR A 166 10.34 18.55 -7.62
N LYS A 167 11.18 17.85 -6.86
CA LYS A 167 11.00 16.44 -6.50
C LYS A 167 10.15 16.39 -5.23
N LEU A 168 8.94 15.86 -5.35
CA LEU A 168 7.97 15.88 -4.25
C LEU A 168 8.09 14.63 -3.39
N THR A 169 8.07 14.86 -2.08
CA THR A 169 7.84 13.85 -1.06
C THR A 169 6.45 14.05 -0.50
N VAL A 170 5.67 12.99 -0.33
CA VAL A 170 4.29 13.07 0.17
C VAL A 170 4.17 12.30 1.48
N THR A 171 3.48 12.90 2.45
CA THR A 171 3.25 12.31 3.78
C THR A 171 1.94 12.79 4.39
N GLY A 172 1.42 12.04 5.36
CA GLY A 172 0.16 12.34 6.07
C GLY A 172 -0.88 11.24 5.91
N GLY A 173 -0.89 10.32 6.87
CA GLY A 173 -1.85 9.21 6.93
C GLY A 173 -1.80 8.23 5.77
N LEU A 174 -0.68 8.14 5.04
CA LEU A 174 -0.52 7.20 3.93
C LEU A 174 -0.69 5.75 4.38
N ASN A 175 -1.44 5.00 3.58
CA ASN A 175 -1.70 3.56 3.70
C ASN A 175 -1.86 2.96 2.29
N MET A 176 -2.10 1.65 2.19
CA MET A 176 -2.24 0.95 0.91
C MET A 176 -3.36 1.52 0.02
N GLU A 177 -4.48 1.92 0.62
CA GLU A 177 -5.66 2.41 -0.10
C GLU A 177 -5.44 3.79 -0.72
N LEU A 178 -4.54 4.60 -0.14
CA LEU A 178 -4.21 5.93 -0.63
C LEU A 178 -3.11 5.94 -1.70
N LEU A 179 -2.36 4.86 -1.90
CA LEU A 179 -1.30 4.84 -2.94
C LEU A 179 -1.85 5.13 -4.35
N PRO A 180 -2.96 4.50 -4.80
CA PRO A 180 -3.61 4.79 -6.08
C PRO A 180 -3.90 6.28 -6.32
N PHE A 181 -4.21 7.02 -5.26
CA PHE A 181 -4.52 8.44 -5.37
C PHE A 181 -3.35 9.21 -5.98
N PHE A 182 -2.08 8.86 -5.70
CA PHE A 182 -0.92 9.60 -6.21
C PHE A 182 -0.34 9.06 -7.52
N ALA A 183 -0.90 7.98 -8.07
CA ALA A 183 -0.33 7.21 -9.18
C ALA A 183 -0.01 8.03 -10.44
N ASP A 184 -0.81 9.05 -10.74
CA ASP A 184 -0.64 9.92 -11.91
C ASP A 184 0.39 11.04 -11.70
N LEU A 185 1.02 11.09 -10.52
CA LEU A 185 2.00 12.10 -10.16
C LEU A 185 3.41 11.48 -10.05
N PRO A 186 4.46 12.17 -10.56
CA PRO A 186 5.84 11.72 -10.41
C PRO A 186 6.37 12.01 -8.99
N ILE A 187 5.81 11.33 -8.00
CA ILE A 187 6.26 11.40 -6.61
C ILE A 187 7.63 10.74 -6.47
N SER A 188 8.54 11.37 -5.72
CA SER A 188 9.89 10.86 -5.51
C SER A 188 10.03 10.00 -4.25
N ILE A 189 9.30 10.35 -3.18
CA ILE A 189 9.34 9.65 -1.89
C ILE A 189 7.93 9.63 -1.29
N LEU A 190 7.52 8.48 -0.75
CA LEU A 190 6.30 8.30 0.03
C LEU A 190 6.68 7.97 1.47
N ILE A 191 6.25 8.79 2.42
CA ILE A 191 6.54 8.58 3.85
C ILE A 191 5.33 7.92 4.51
N CYS A 192 5.56 6.76 5.12
CA CYS A 192 4.56 6.10 5.97
C CYS A 192 5.07 5.94 7.40
N GLY A 193 4.27 6.40 8.37
CA GLY A 193 4.51 6.18 9.79
C GLY A 193 3.63 5.05 10.32
N ARG A 194 2.49 5.42 10.91
CA ARG A 194 1.55 4.50 11.58
C ARG A 194 1.04 3.35 10.70
N GLY A 195 0.81 3.62 9.41
CA GLY A 195 0.36 2.57 8.47
C GLY A 195 1.32 1.38 8.36
N ILE A 196 2.58 1.55 8.77
CA ILE A 196 3.55 0.48 8.95
C ILE A 196 3.71 0.15 10.45
N ARG A 197 4.04 1.14 11.28
CA ARG A 197 4.48 0.92 12.68
C ARG A 197 3.42 0.33 13.60
N GLU A 198 2.14 0.60 13.34
CA GLU A 198 1.01 0.15 14.16
C GLU A 198 0.30 -1.05 13.53
N ALA A 199 0.78 -1.56 12.39
CA ALA A 199 0.25 -2.78 11.80
C ALA A 199 0.56 -3.99 12.69
N PRO A 200 -0.28 -5.05 12.67
CA PRO A 200 -0.01 -6.28 13.42
C PRO A 200 1.34 -6.92 13.07
N ASP A 201 1.74 -6.81 11.80
CA ASP A 201 3.08 -7.17 11.31
C ASP A 201 3.65 -5.98 10.52
N PRO A 202 4.49 -5.12 11.16
CA PRO A 202 5.06 -3.95 10.52
C PRO A 202 5.94 -4.28 9.31
N ARG A 203 6.70 -5.39 9.35
CA ARG A 203 7.56 -5.77 8.24
C ARG A 203 6.72 -6.20 7.04
N ALA A 204 5.71 -7.03 7.25
CA ALA A 204 4.79 -7.42 6.19
C ALA A 204 4.04 -6.22 5.60
N ALA A 205 3.63 -5.25 6.44
CA ALA A 205 3.00 -4.02 5.98
C ALA A 205 3.94 -3.17 5.11
N ALA A 206 5.19 -2.98 5.53
CA ALA A 206 6.19 -2.27 4.74
C ALA A 206 6.49 -2.96 3.41
N ARG A 207 6.63 -4.30 3.43
CA ARG A 207 6.83 -5.10 2.22
C ARG A 207 5.65 -4.96 1.24
N ALA A 208 4.43 -5.00 1.75
CA ALA A 208 3.22 -4.82 0.94
C ALA A 208 3.20 -3.42 0.29
N MET A 209 3.54 -2.37 1.04
CA MET A 209 3.65 -1.01 0.48
C MET A 209 4.73 -0.93 -0.60
N ARG A 210 5.92 -1.49 -0.35
CA ARG A 210 7.02 -1.50 -1.33
C ARG A 210 6.58 -2.14 -2.65
N LEU A 211 5.91 -3.29 -2.57
CA LEU A 211 5.41 -4.02 -3.75
C LEU A 211 4.34 -3.22 -4.49
N ALA A 212 3.37 -2.64 -3.79
CA ALA A 212 2.33 -1.82 -4.41
C ALA A 212 2.89 -0.55 -5.07
N ILE A 213 3.88 0.10 -4.46
CA ILE A 213 4.57 1.25 -5.06
C ILE A 213 5.28 0.83 -6.36
N ALA A 214 5.96 -0.32 -6.35
CA ALA A 214 6.61 -0.84 -7.55
C ALA A 214 5.60 -1.13 -8.67
N GLU A 215 4.46 -1.77 -8.34
CA GLU A 215 3.40 -2.10 -9.30
C GLU A 215 2.74 -0.86 -9.90
N ILE A 216 2.37 0.12 -9.07
CA ILE A 216 1.64 1.31 -9.53
C ILE A 216 2.52 2.19 -10.43
N TRP A 217 3.81 2.34 -10.13
CA TRP A 217 4.71 3.25 -10.87
C TRP A 217 5.60 2.59 -11.93
N SER A 218 5.58 1.27 -12.13
CA SER A 218 6.38 0.59 -13.16
C SER A 218 5.86 0.74 -14.60
N GLY A 219 4.78 1.49 -14.83
CA GLY A 219 4.34 1.89 -16.17
C GLY A 219 3.78 0.76 -17.05
N SER A 220 3.39 -0.38 -16.46
CA SER A 220 2.59 -1.38 -17.16
C SER A 220 1.15 -0.87 -17.30
N SER A 221 0.93 -0.03 -18.30
CA SER A 221 -0.40 0.43 -18.67
C SER A 221 -1.26 -0.74 -19.17
N SER A 222 -2.09 -1.27 -18.29
CA SER A 222 -3.50 -1.51 -18.63
C SER A 222 -4.34 -0.63 -17.73
N ASN A 223 -5.15 0.24 -18.35
CA ASN A 223 -6.31 0.83 -17.72
C ASN A 223 -7.13 -0.28 -17.04
N ASN A 224 -6.94 -0.40 -15.74
CA ASN A 224 -7.85 -0.96 -14.76
C ASN A 224 -7.22 -0.63 -13.41
N PHE A 225 -7.65 0.48 -12.80
CA PHE A 225 -7.62 0.55 -11.35
C PHE A 225 -8.58 -0.52 -10.83
N GLN A 226 -8.10 -1.77 -10.78
CA GLN A 226 -8.63 -2.83 -9.95
C GLN A 226 -7.55 -3.08 -8.90
N ALA A 227 -7.92 -2.87 -7.65
CA ALA A 227 -7.06 -3.08 -6.50
C ALA A 227 -6.56 -4.53 -6.48
N ASN A 228 -5.25 -4.78 -6.53
CA ASN A 228 -4.65 -6.09 -6.27
C ASN A 228 -3.80 -5.97 -4.99
N GLN A 229 -4.22 -6.41 -3.79
CA GLN A 229 -4.61 -7.73 -3.29
C GLN A 229 -3.46 -8.69 -3.02
N LYS A 230 -3.29 -8.95 -1.72
CA LYS A 230 -2.44 -10.00 -1.17
C LYS A 230 -2.65 -11.31 -1.92
N SER A 231 -1.55 -11.98 -2.25
CA SER A 231 -1.57 -13.40 -2.61
C SER A 231 -2.13 -14.20 -1.42
N ILE A 232 -3.18 -14.96 -1.68
CA ILE A 232 -3.94 -15.73 -0.69
C ILE A 232 -3.50 -17.19 -0.79
N PRO A 233 -3.22 -17.87 0.34
CA PRO A 233 -2.98 -19.30 0.34
C PRO A 233 -4.07 -20.07 -0.41
N VAL A 234 -3.67 -21.00 -1.30
CA VAL A 234 -4.59 -21.72 -2.20
C VAL A 234 -5.69 -22.47 -1.44
N ASP A 235 -5.39 -22.97 -0.25
CA ASP A 235 -6.32 -23.64 0.66
C ASP A 235 -7.34 -22.68 1.28
N LEU A 236 -6.92 -21.46 1.65
CA LEU A 236 -7.79 -20.39 2.13
C LEU A 236 -8.71 -19.88 1.01
N ALA A 237 -8.18 -19.69 -0.19
CA ALA A 237 -8.95 -19.33 -1.37
C ALA A 237 -9.98 -20.42 -1.72
N ALA A 238 -9.60 -21.69 -1.67
CA ALA A 238 -10.50 -22.80 -1.90
C ALA A 238 -11.57 -22.92 -0.79
N LYS A 239 -11.24 -22.58 0.47
CA LYS A 239 -12.22 -22.48 1.58
C LYS A 239 -13.25 -21.37 1.29
N ALA A 240 -12.80 -20.21 0.83
CA ALA A 240 -13.67 -19.09 0.48
C ALA A 240 -14.61 -19.41 -0.70
N ILE A 241 -14.12 -20.09 -1.74
CA ILE A 241 -14.98 -20.55 -2.85
C ILE A 241 -16.08 -21.48 -2.33
N ARG A 242 -15.76 -22.49 -1.49
CA ARG A 242 -16.73 -23.47 -0.98
C ARG A 242 -17.86 -22.84 -0.18
N TRP A 243 -17.52 -21.90 0.71
CA TRP A 243 -18.53 -21.18 1.48
C TRP A 243 -19.33 -20.23 0.61
N GLY A 244 -18.67 -19.52 -0.31
CA GLY A 244 -19.34 -18.65 -1.26
C GLY A 244 -20.41 -19.39 -2.08
N VAL A 245 -20.08 -20.54 -2.67
CA VAL A 245 -21.06 -21.32 -3.45
C VAL A 245 -22.17 -21.93 -2.58
N SER A 246 -21.87 -22.28 -1.33
CA SER A 246 -22.88 -22.77 -0.37
C SER A 246 -23.92 -21.68 -0.05
N GLU A 247 -23.46 -20.45 0.21
CA GLU A 247 -24.33 -19.30 0.46
C GLU A 247 -25.12 -18.85 -0.78
N MET A 248 -24.68 -19.24 -1.99
CA MET A 248 -25.50 -19.10 -3.21
C MET A 248 -26.65 -20.11 -3.29
N GLY A 249 -26.74 -21.06 -2.37
CA GLY A 249 -27.74 -22.14 -2.40
C GLY A 249 -27.32 -23.35 -3.25
N LEU A 250 -26.05 -23.45 -3.65
CA LEU A 250 -25.54 -24.58 -4.42
C LEU A 250 -25.03 -25.70 -3.52
N SER A 251 -25.17 -26.94 -3.97
CA SER A 251 -24.65 -28.11 -3.24
C SER A 251 -23.29 -28.51 -3.76
N LEU A 252 -22.32 -28.74 -2.87
CA LEU A 252 -21.05 -29.37 -3.23
C LEU A 252 -21.28 -30.86 -3.54
N THR A 253 -20.59 -31.42 -4.55
CA THR A 253 -20.71 -32.85 -4.92
C THR A 253 -20.03 -33.77 -3.91
N VAL A 254 -18.95 -33.30 -3.28
CA VAL A 254 -18.29 -33.97 -2.18
C VAL A 254 -19.14 -33.79 -0.93
N ASN A 255 -19.80 -34.88 -0.52
CA ASN A 255 -20.53 -34.93 0.74
C ASN A 255 -19.56 -34.63 1.89
N GLY A 256 -19.90 -33.70 2.78
CA GLY A 256 -19.13 -33.31 3.98
C GLY A 256 -18.93 -34.42 5.02
N ASN A 257 -19.13 -35.68 4.61
CA ASN A 257 -18.92 -36.89 5.40
C ASN A 257 -17.52 -37.50 5.16
N ASN A 258 -16.90 -37.25 4.00
CA ASN A 258 -15.48 -37.58 3.74
C ASN A 258 -14.57 -36.34 3.73
N CYS A 259 -15.17 -35.13 3.70
CA CYS A 259 -14.50 -33.90 4.12
C CYS A 259 -14.86 -33.69 5.59
N PRO A 260 -13.93 -33.77 6.56
CA PRO A 260 -14.29 -33.72 7.97
C PRO A 260 -14.89 -32.34 8.29
N GLY A 261 -16.22 -32.28 8.42
CA GLY A 261 -17.04 -31.18 8.92
C GLY A 261 -16.48 -29.76 8.80
N CYS A 262 -16.99 -28.97 7.87
CA CYS A 262 -16.54 -27.59 7.61
C CYS A 262 -17.17 -26.55 8.54
N ASN A 263 -17.06 -26.71 9.86
CA ASN A 263 -17.55 -25.72 10.83
C ASN A 263 -16.45 -25.08 11.69
N SER A 264 -15.18 -25.22 11.28
CA SER A 264 -14.05 -24.61 12.00
C SER A 264 -13.30 -23.60 11.13
N PRO A 265 -13.19 -22.33 11.57
CA PRO A 265 -12.32 -21.31 10.98
C PRO A 265 -10.85 -21.77 10.85
N ALA A 266 -10.39 -22.61 11.79
CA ALA A 266 -8.98 -23.00 11.91
C ALA A 266 -8.55 -24.17 11.01
N ARG A 267 -9.40 -24.65 10.08
CA ARG A 267 -9.13 -25.87 9.30
C ARG A 267 -8.78 -25.59 7.84
N LEU A 268 -7.62 -26.07 7.39
CA LEU A 268 -7.13 -25.94 6.02
C LEU A 268 -7.80 -26.97 5.10
N CYS A 269 -8.22 -26.54 3.92
CA CYS A 269 -8.74 -27.45 2.92
C CYS A 269 -7.60 -28.01 2.06
N GLN A 270 -7.50 -29.33 1.95
CA GLN A 270 -6.38 -29.98 1.28
C GLN A 270 -6.45 -29.95 -0.26
N SER A 271 -7.57 -29.48 -0.85
CA SER A 271 -7.73 -29.40 -2.30
C SER A 271 -8.03 -27.96 -2.75
N SER A 272 -7.38 -27.54 -3.84
CA SER A 272 -7.66 -26.28 -4.54
C SER A 272 -8.95 -26.31 -5.35
N ARG A 273 -9.46 -27.51 -5.65
CA ARG A 273 -10.62 -27.72 -6.51
C ARG A 273 -11.90 -27.89 -5.70
N THR A 274 -12.94 -27.19 -6.13
CA THR A 274 -14.29 -27.23 -5.57
C THR A 274 -15.25 -27.72 -6.64
N GLU A 275 -15.81 -28.92 -6.45
CA GLU A 275 -16.82 -29.47 -7.36
C GLU A 275 -18.23 -29.20 -6.80
N VAL A 276 -19.10 -28.70 -7.68
CA VAL A 276 -20.42 -28.14 -7.36
C VAL A 276 -21.47 -28.82 -8.23
N ARG A 277 -22.54 -29.29 -7.61
CA ARG A 277 -23.69 -29.87 -8.30
C ARG A 277 -24.45 -28.76 -9.03
N LEU A 278 -24.69 -28.95 -10.32
CA LEU A 278 -25.57 -28.09 -11.09
C LEU A 278 -27.01 -28.28 -10.63
N PRO A 279 -27.74 -27.19 -10.36
CA PRO A 279 -29.18 -27.25 -10.13
C PRO A 279 -29.92 -28.00 -11.25
N ALA A 280 -30.96 -28.73 -10.88
CA ALA A 280 -31.78 -29.47 -11.83
C ALA A 280 -32.41 -28.54 -12.88
N GLY A 281 -32.48 -29.00 -14.13
CA GLY A 281 -33.06 -28.23 -15.24
C GLY A 281 -32.13 -27.21 -15.90
N ILE A 282 -30.90 -27.04 -15.41
CA ILE A 282 -29.89 -26.19 -16.06
C ILE A 282 -29.22 -26.95 -17.23
N GLU A 283 -29.24 -26.34 -18.41
CA GLU A 283 -28.48 -26.82 -19.57
C GLU A 283 -26.98 -26.61 -19.35
N ARG A 284 -26.26 -27.72 -19.19
CA ARG A 284 -24.85 -27.73 -18.75
C ARG A 284 -23.93 -26.95 -19.68
N GLN A 285 -24.11 -27.13 -20.99
CA GLN A 285 -23.24 -26.50 -21.99
C GLN A 285 -23.48 -24.99 -22.03
N LYS A 286 -24.75 -24.57 -21.98
CA LYS A 286 -25.10 -23.15 -21.88
C LYS A 286 -24.54 -22.52 -20.61
N PHE A 287 -24.68 -23.18 -19.46
CA PHE A 287 -24.15 -22.69 -18.20
C PHE A 287 -22.63 -22.50 -18.24
N ILE A 288 -21.86 -23.50 -18.71
CA ILE A 288 -20.40 -23.38 -18.71
C ILE A 288 -19.91 -22.33 -19.71
N THR A 289 -20.59 -22.18 -20.85
CA THR A 289 -20.31 -21.11 -21.81
C THR A 289 -20.54 -19.73 -21.17
N GLU A 290 -21.64 -19.56 -20.43
CA GLU A 290 -21.86 -18.32 -19.68
C GLU A 290 -20.82 -18.15 -18.58
N LEU A 291 -20.52 -19.18 -17.79
CA LEU A 291 -19.53 -19.08 -16.71
C LEU A 291 -18.17 -18.63 -17.24
N ILE A 292 -17.64 -19.31 -18.25
CA ILE A 292 -16.37 -18.95 -18.90
C ILE A 292 -16.44 -17.52 -19.47
N GLY A 293 -17.53 -17.16 -20.14
CA GLY A 293 -17.72 -15.83 -20.76
C GLY A 293 -17.80 -14.67 -19.77
N ASN A 294 -18.07 -14.94 -18.49
CA ASN A 294 -18.12 -13.92 -17.43
C ASN A 294 -16.93 -14.03 -16.44
N THR A 295 -15.93 -14.88 -16.69
CA THR A 295 -14.70 -14.93 -15.90
C THR A 295 -13.74 -13.78 -16.22
N GLY A 296 -12.92 -13.36 -15.26
CA GLY A 296 -11.88 -12.34 -15.46
C GLY A 296 -10.71 -12.86 -16.32
N ALA A 297 -9.80 -11.96 -16.70
CA ALA A 297 -8.64 -12.31 -17.51
C ALA A 297 -7.80 -13.44 -16.87
N GLY A 298 -7.58 -14.54 -17.61
CA GLY A 298 -6.83 -15.70 -17.14
C GLY A 298 -7.55 -16.64 -16.17
N GLN A 299 -8.82 -16.35 -15.81
CA GLN A 299 -9.60 -17.17 -14.88
C GLN A 299 -10.42 -18.28 -15.56
N SER A 300 -10.57 -18.26 -16.89
CA SER A 300 -11.38 -19.24 -17.62
C SER A 300 -10.90 -20.69 -17.45
N GLN A 301 -9.60 -20.89 -17.20
CA GLN A 301 -9.01 -22.21 -16.95
C GLN A 301 -9.36 -22.76 -15.57
N ALA A 302 -9.81 -21.90 -14.64
CA ALA A 302 -10.20 -22.29 -13.29
C ALA A 302 -11.61 -22.91 -13.22
N VAL A 303 -12.37 -22.92 -14.32
CA VAL A 303 -13.75 -23.42 -14.32
C VAL A 303 -13.97 -24.42 -15.44
N GLY A 304 -14.77 -25.45 -15.17
CA GLY A 304 -15.07 -26.45 -16.19
C GLY A 304 -16.19 -27.38 -15.76
N LEU A 305 -16.65 -28.22 -16.69
CA LEU A 305 -17.56 -29.31 -16.38
C LEU A 305 -16.79 -30.49 -15.78
N ASP A 306 -17.42 -31.19 -14.85
CA ASP A 306 -16.90 -32.42 -14.24
C ASP A 306 -17.87 -33.58 -14.51
N SER A 307 -18.19 -34.38 -13.49
CA SER A 307 -19.19 -35.45 -13.49
C SER A 307 -20.55 -35.02 -14.08
N PRO A 308 -21.36 -35.95 -14.63
CA PRO A 308 -22.72 -35.65 -15.11
C PRO A 308 -23.55 -34.87 -14.08
N GLY A 309 -23.92 -33.63 -14.40
CA GLY A 309 -24.66 -32.74 -13.50
C GLY A 309 -23.79 -31.94 -12.52
N SER A 310 -22.50 -31.75 -12.78
CA SER A 310 -21.62 -30.91 -11.96
C SER A 310 -20.66 -30.06 -12.80
N PHE A 311 -20.09 -29.06 -12.13
CA PHE A 311 -19.00 -28.21 -12.60
C PHE A 311 -17.96 -28.04 -11.49
N TYR A 312 -16.77 -27.56 -11.82
CA TYR A 312 -15.73 -27.27 -10.85
C TYR A 312 -15.27 -25.81 -10.91
N ILE A 313 -14.71 -25.36 -9.79
CA ILE A 313 -13.90 -24.15 -9.64
C ILE A 313 -12.58 -24.58 -8.99
N ASP A 314 -11.46 -24.43 -9.69
CA ASP A 314 -10.11 -24.75 -9.22
C ASP A 314 -9.28 -23.49 -9.09
N VAL A 315 -9.10 -23.02 -7.85
CA VAL A 315 -8.29 -21.81 -7.61
C VAL A 315 -6.79 -22.07 -7.78
N GLY A 316 -6.36 -23.33 -7.79
CA GLY A 316 -4.94 -23.69 -7.87
C GLY A 316 -4.34 -23.46 -9.25
N VAL A 317 -5.18 -23.31 -10.28
CA VAL A 317 -4.74 -23.00 -11.65
C VAL A 317 -4.85 -21.50 -11.98
N LEU A 318 -5.23 -20.67 -11.00
CA LEU A 318 -5.29 -19.23 -11.21
C LEU A 318 -3.88 -18.64 -11.40
N PRO A 319 -3.69 -17.73 -12.37
CA PRO A 319 -2.41 -17.04 -12.56
C PRO A 319 -1.96 -16.25 -11.31
N GLN A 320 -2.93 -15.71 -10.58
CA GLN A 320 -2.75 -15.12 -9.26
C GLN A 320 -3.96 -15.48 -8.38
N ILE A 321 -3.68 -15.95 -7.17
CA ILE A 321 -4.71 -16.26 -6.17
C ILE A 321 -4.77 -15.07 -5.22
N ASN A 322 -5.79 -14.23 -5.39
CA ASN A 322 -6.01 -13.05 -4.59
C ASN A 322 -7.52 -12.86 -4.34
N GLN A 323 -7.91 -11.82 -3.60
CA GLN A 323 -9.31 -11.70 -3.17
C GLN A 323 -10.27 -11.49 -4.36
N ASP A 324 -9.90 -10.73 -5.38
CA ASP A 324 -10.67 -10.41 -6.58
C ASP A 324 -10.69 -11.61 -7.51
N SER A 325 -9.62 -12.41 -7.56
CA SER A 325 -9.65 -13.65 -8.30
C SER A 325 -10.67 -14.61 -7.70
N VAL A 326 -10.75 -14.69 -6.37
CA VAL A 326 -11.72 -15.53 -5.66
C VAL A 326 -13.15 -14.97 -5.76
N LEU A 327 -13.34 -13.69 -5.43
CA LEU A 327 -14.66 -13.03 -5.49
C LEU A 327 -15.17 -12.89 -6.94
N GLY A 328 -14.27 -12.75 -7.90
CA GLY A 328 -14.55 -12.71 -9.33
C GLY A 328 -15.10 -14.04 -9.83
N LEU A 329 -14.53 -15.18 -9.43
CA LEU A 329 -15.06 -16.50 -9.74
C LEU A 329 -16.47 -16.72 -9.16
N LEU A 330 -16.73 -16.24 -7.93
CA LEU A 330 -18.07 -16.28 -7.34
C LEU A 330 -19.05 -15.39 -8.11
N SER A 331 -18.65 -14.18 -8.48
CA SER A 331 -19.48 -13.26 -9.26
C SER A 331 -19.83 -13.83 -10.64
N ALA A 332 -18.84 -14.40 -11.34
CA ALA A 332 -19.03 -15.07 -12.62
C ALA A 332 -20.00 -16.26 -12.50
N THR A 333 -19.88 -17.05 -11.43
CA THR A 333 -20.79 -18.17 -11.13
C THR A 333 -22.23 -17.69 -10.94
N SER A 334 -22.44 -16.63 -10.16
CA SER A 334 -23.77 -16.05 -9.95
C SER A 334 -24.38 -15.50 -11.24
N VAL A 335 -23.60 -14.81 -12.07
CA VAL A 335 -24.07 -14.27 -13.35
C VAL A 335 -24.47 -15.41 -14.30
N ALA A 336 -23.66 -16.46 -14.38
CA ALA A 336 -23.97 -17.63 -15.20
C ALA A 336 -25.26 -18.31 -14.77
N LEU A 337 -25.47 -18.48 -13.45
CA LEU A 337 -26.72 -19.02 -12.89
C LEU A 337 -27.93 -18.17 -13.26
N GLN A 338 -27.84 -16.85 -13.14
CA GLN A 338 -28.93 -15.94 -13.52
C GLN A 338 -29.29 -16.05 -15.00
N LYS A 339 -28.29 -16.13 -15.89
CA LYS A 339 -28.49 -16.26 -17.35
C LYS A 339 -29.10 -17.60 -17.77
N VAL A 340 -28.99 -18.63 -16.93
CA VAL A 340 -29.68 -19.92 -17.12
C VAL A 340 -30.95 -20.05 -16.27
N GLY A 341 -31.45 -18.95 -15.71
CA GLY A 341 -32.73 -18.89 -15.01
C GLY A 341 -32.71 -19.42 -13.58
N HIS A 342 -31.55 -19.47 -12.93
CA HIS A 342 -31.40 -19.88 -11.53
C HIS A 342 -31.01 -18.71 -10.63
N ALA A 343 -31.75 -18.52 -9.55
CA ALA A 343 -31.46 -17.47 -8.57
C ALA A 343 -30.27 -17.88 -7.68
N ALA A 344 -29.34 -16.95 -7.46
CA ALA A 344 -28.19 -17.13 -6.59
C ALA A 344 -28.03 -15.92 -5.67
N ASN A 345 -27.75 -16.14 -4.39
CA ASN A 345 -27.54 -15.06 -3.43
C ASN A 345 -26.07 -14.60 -3.43
N LEU A 346 -25.73 -13.74 -4.41
CA LEU A 346 -24.38 -13.21 -4.54
C LEU A 346 -23.91 -12.44 -3.30
N ASN A 347 -24.80 -11.68 -2.66
CA ASN A 347 -24.42 -10.87 -1.49
C ASN A 347 -23.99 -11.75 -0.31
N ALA A 348 -24.74 -12.83 -0.02
CA ALA A 348 -24.37 -13.77 1.04
C ALA A 348 -23.04 -14.48 0.69
N ALA A 349 -22.89 -14.89 -0.57
CA ALA A 349 -21.67 -15.53 -1.05
C ALA A 349 -20.41 -14.66 -0.92
N LEU A 350 -20.48 -13.40 -1.36
CA LEU A 350 -19.36 -12.47 -1.25
C LEU A 350 -19.05 -12.14 0.21
N THR A 351 -20.06 -12.05 1.07
CA THR A 351 -19.89 -11.79 2.51
C THR A 351 -19.15 -12.94 3.18
N ALA A 352 -19.61 -14.17 2.98
CA ALA A 352 -18.97 -15.35 3.54
C ALA A 352 -17.55 -15.56 3.03
N ALA A 353 -17.32 -15.36 1.73
CA ALA A 353 -15.98 -15.45 1.14
C ALA A 353 -15.04 -14.40 1.73
N LYS A 354 -15.47 -13.12 1.83
CA LYS A 354 -14.65 -12.06 2.44
C LYS A 354 -14.27 -12.37 3.88
N ASN A 355 -15.21 -12.82 4.70
CA ASN A 355 -14.93 -13.18 6.09
C ASN A 355 -13.83 -14.24 6.19
N ILE A 356 -13.86 -15.25 5.33
CA ILE A 356 -12.84 -16.31 5.29
C ILE A 356 -11.49 -15.78 4.83
N LEU A 357 -11.46 -14.87 3.85
CA LEU A 357 -10.21 -14.32 3.32
C LEU A 357 -9.55 -13.31 4.27
N THR A 358 -10.26 -12.85 5.29
CA THR A 358 -9.77 -11.93 6.32
C THR A 358 -9.38 -12.59 7.64
N GLU A 359 -9.69 -13.88 7.82
CA GLU A 359 -9.16 -14.74 8.91
C GLU A 359 -7.69 -15.11 8.65
#